data_AF-A0A4P1RFI8-F1
#
_entry.id   AF-A0A4P1RFI8-F1
#
_cell.length_a   1.000
_cell.length_b   1.000
_cell.length_c   1.000
_cell.angle_alpha   90.00
_cell.angle_beta   90.00
_cell.angle_gamma   90.00
#
_symmetry.space_group_name_H-M   'P 1'
#
loop_
_entity.id
_entity.type
_entity.pdbx_description
1 polymer ?
#
loop_
_entity_poly.entity_id
_entity_poly.type
_entity_poly.pdbx_seq_one_letter_code
_entity_poly.pdbx_strand_id
1 'polypeptide(L)'
;MEQPQLLSKIAMGNGHGEDSPYFDGWKAYDENPYHPTMNPNGVIQMGLAENQLTSDLVEDWIMSNPEASICTLEGVHNFKAMANFQDYHGLSEFRNAVAKFMSRTRGNRVTFDPDRIVMSGGATGAHEVTAFCLADPGDAFLVPTPYYAG
;
A
#
# COMPACT_ATOMS: atom_id res chain seq x y z
N MET A 1 -31.06 33.61 4.66
CA MET A 1 -30.40 32.86 5.74
C MET A 1 -29.46 31.89 5.06
N GLU A 2 -28.15 32.10 5.18
CA GLU A 2 -27.18 31.10 4.74
C GLU A 2 -27.35 29.85 5.60
N GLN A 3 -27.51 28.69 4.97
CA GLN A 3 -27.53 27.43 5.69
C GLN A 3 -26.15 27.22 6.34
N PRO A 4 -26.09 26.76 7.60
CA PRO A 4 -24.81 26.49 8.26
C PRO A 4 -24.05 25.42 7.49
N GLN A 5 -22.78 25.67 7.22
CA GLN A 5 -21.88 24.71 6.59
C GLN A 5 -21.61 23.55 7.56
N LEU A 6 -22.22 22.39 7.31
CA LEU A 6 -22.18 21.22 8.21
C LEU A 6 -20.95 20.32 7.99
N LEU A 7 -20.26 20.44 6.85
CA LEU A 7 -19.14 19.59 6.45
C LEU A 7 -17.83 20.38 6.33
N SER A 8 -16.69 19.69 6.51
CA SER A 8 -15.37 20.27 6.31
C SER A 8 -15.13 20.64 4.84
N LYS A 9 -14.19 21.56 4.57
CA LYS A 9 -13.81 21.91 3.19
C LYS A 9 -13.28 20.71 2.40
N ILE A 10 -12.55 19.80 3.06
CA ILE A 10 -12.02 18.59 2.45
C ILE A 10 -13.17 17.65 2.04
N ALA A 11 -14.13 17.42 2.95
CA ALA A 11 -15.24 16.51 2.70
C ALA A 11 -16.19 16.97 1.59
N MET A 12 -16.30 18.29 1.35
CA MET A 12 -17.10 18.82 0.23
C MET A 12 -16.27 19.09 -1.04
N GLY A 13 -14.96 18.90 -0.99
CA GLY A 13 -14.08 19.13 -2.13
C GLY A 13 -14.14 17.98 -3.15
N ASN A 14 -13.65 18.23 -4.37
CA ASN A 14 -13.47 17.18 -5.38
C ASN A 14 -12.04 16.58 -5.31
N GLY A 15 -11.62 16.20 -4.10
CA GLY A 15 -10.25 15.70 -3.86
C GLY A 15 -9.95 14.36 -4.56
N HIS A 16 -10.98 13.62 -4.95
CA HIS A 16 -10.84 12.33 -5.62
C HIS A 16 -10.47 12.46 -7.10
N GLY A 17 -10.98 13.47 -7.80
CA GLY A 17 -10.60 13.78 -9.18
C GLY A 17 -11.02 12.74 -10.24
N GLU A 18 -11.90 11.80 -9.90
CA GLU A 18 -12.38 10.72 -10.80
C GLU A 18 -13.13 11.23 -12.04
N ASP A 19 -13.61 12.48 -12.00
CA ASP A 19 -14.21 13.17 -13.14
C ASP A 19 -13.19 13.58 -14.22
N SER A 20 -11.89 13.43 -13.94
CA SER A 20 -10.81 13.75 -14.87
C SER A 20 -10.79 12.80 -16.08
N PRO A 21 -10.44 13.30 -17.29
CA PRO A 21 -10.33 12.47 -18.50
C PRO A 21 -9.25 11.37 -18.39
N TYR A 22 -8.32 11.48 -17.43
CA TYR A 22 -7.33 10.42 -17.17
C TYR A 22 -7.96 9.11 -16.68
N PHE A 23 -9.19 9.13 -16.16
CA PHE A 23 -9.92 7.94 -15.73
C PHE A 23 -10.74 7.28 -16.84
N ASP A 24 -10.85 7.86 -18.04
CA ASP A 24 -11.67 7.32 -19.12
C ASP A 24 -11.24 5.89 -19.50
N GLY A 25 -9.94 5.63 -19.53
CA GLY A 25 -9.40 4.28 -19.79
C GLY A 25 -9.72 3.28 -18.68
N TRP A 26 -9.74 3.72 -17.42
CA TRP A 26 -10.09 2.88 -16.28
C TRP A 26 -11.58 2.54 -16.31
N LYS A 27 -12.46 3.52 -16.54
CA LYS A 27 -13.90 3.33 -16.70
C LYS A 27 -14.23 2.39 -17.85
N ALA A 28 -13.54 2.53 -19.00
CA ALA A 28 -13.72 1.65 -20.14
C ALA A 28 -13.35 0.18 -19.82
N TYR A 29 -12.31 -0.03 -19.00
CA TYR A 29 -11.96 -1.37 -18.50
C TYR A 29 -13.04 -1.92 -17.55
N ASP A 30 -13.48 -1.14 -16.57
CA ASP A 30 -14.48 -1.58 -15.59
C ASP A 30 -15.84 -1.93 -16.25
N GLU A 31 -16.24 -1.19 -17.29
CA GLU A 31 -17.47 -1.43 -18.04
C GLU A 31 -17.41 -2.66 -18.97
N ASN A 32 -16.23 -2.99 -19.51
CA ASN A 32 -16.05 -4.05 -20.50
C ASN A 32 -14.73 -4.82 -20.31
N PRO A 33 -14.54 -5.52 -19.17
CA PRO A 33 -13.27 -6.17 -18.87
C PRO A 33 -13.05 -7.38 -19.78
N TYR A 34 -11.82 -7.52 -20.30
CA TYR A 34 -11.39 -8.70 -21.04
C TYR A 34 -11.48 -9.96 -20.18
N HIS A 35 -11.96 -11.05 -20.78
CA HIS A 35 -11.86 -12.38 -20.22
C HIS A 35 -11.62 -13.40 -21.34
N PRO A 36 -10.67 -14.34 -21.22
CA PRO A 36 -10.22 -15.20 -22.32
C PRO A 36 -11.34 -16.04 -22.97
N THR A 37 -12.34 -16.46 -22.20
CA THR A 37 -13.50 -17.22 -22.71
C THR A 37 -14.81 -16.44 -22.71
N MET A 38 -15.15 -15.79 -21.59
CA MET A 38 -16.42 -15.07 -21.41
C MET A 38 -16.52 -13.75 -22.18
N ASN A 39 -15.40 -13.04 -22.39
CA ASN A 39 -15.38 -11.75 -23.07
C ASN A 39 -14.03 -11.50 -23.78
N PRO A 40 -13.71 -12.27 -24.84
CA PRO A 40 -12.42 -12.19 -25.50
C PRO A 40 -12.19 -10.85 -26.25
N ASN A 41 -13.25 -10.05 -26.43
CA ASN A 41 -13.19 -8.73 -27.05
C ASN A 41 -13.22 -7.57 -26.03
N GLY A 42 -13.16 -7.87 -24.73
CA GLY A 42 -13.10 -6.86 -23.69
C GLY A 42 -11.76 -6.11 -23.66
N VAL A 43 -11.70 -5.06 -22.85
CA VAL A 43 -10.53 -4.22 -22.62
C VAL A 43 -9.54 -4.97 -21.73
N ILE A 44 -8.28 -5.06 -22.17
CA ILE A 44 -7.20 -5.67 -21.40
C ILE A 44 -6.59 -4.61 -20.47
N GLN A 45 -6.48 -4.93 -19.17
CA GLN A 45 -5.88 -4.03 -18.21
C GLN A 45 -4.35 -3.97 -18.39
N MET A 46 -3.86 -2.79 -18.74
CA MET A 46 -2.43 -2.49 -18.86
C MET A 46 -2.04 -1.20 -18.12
N GLY A 47 -2.98 -0.58 -17.40
CA GLY A 47 -2.78 0.67 -16.66
C GLY A 47 -2.41 0.49 -15.19
N LEU A 48 -2.53 -0.71 -14.63
CA LEU A 48 -2.24 -1.00 -13.22
C LEU A 48 -0.83 -1.57 -13.05
N ALA A 49 -0.04 -0.93 -12.19
CA ALA A 49 1.28 -1.43 -11.79
C ALA A 49 1.15 -2.50 -10.70
N GLU A 50 0.91 -3.75 -11.11
CA GLU A 50 0.81 -4.91 -10.22
C GLU A 50 1.81 -6.00 -10.62
N ASN A 51 2.35 -6.73 -9.64
CA ASN A 51 3.27 -7.84 -9.89
C ASN A 51 2.62 -9.17 -9.49
N GLN A 52 2.20 -9.95 -10.49
CA GLN A 52 1.69 -11.32 -10.31
C GLN A 52 2.72 -12.39 -10.72
N LEU A 53 3.95 -12.01 -11.07
CA LEU A 53 4.94 -12.92 -11.67
C LEU A 53 5.56 -13.92 -10.68
N THR A 54 5.40 -13.69 -9.38
CA THR A 54 6.07 -14.47 -8.33
C THR A 54 5.12 -14.85 -7.19
N SER A 55 3.80 -14.87 -7.46
CA SER A 55 2.81 -15.22 -6.43
C SER A 55 2.96 -16.69 -6.01
N ASP A 56 3.27 -17.56 -6.96
CA ASP A 56 3.58 -18.98 -6.77
C ASP A 56 4.66 -19.21 -5.69
N LEU A 57 5.74 -18.42 -5.73
CA LEU A 57 6.82 -18.53 -4.73
C LEU A 57 6.35 -18.20 -3.31
N VAL A 58 5.43 -17.24 -3.17
CA VAL A 58 4.86 -16.85 -1.88
C VAL A 58 3.84 -17.89 -1.42
N GLU A 59 3.00 -18.40 -2.32
CA GLU A 59 2.03 -19.46 -2.06
C GLU A 59 2.72 -20.73 -1.55
N ASP A 60 3.74 -21.21 -2.27
CA ASP A 60 4.53 -22.39 -1.89
C ASP A 60 5.17 -22.22 -0.51
N TRP A 61 5.68 -21.02 -0.22
CA TRP A 61 6.26 -20.72 1.09
C TRP A 61 5.18 -20.75 2.19
N ILE A 62 4.02 -20.14 1.97
CA ILE A 62 2.92 -20.15 2.96
C ILE A 62 2.46 -21.59 3.23
N MET A 63 2.28 -22.40 2.19
CA MET A 63 1.86 -23.80 2.34
C MET A 63 2.90 -24.64 3.11
N SER A 64 4.18 -24.34 2.92
CA SER A 64 5.28 -25.06 3.58
C SER A 64 5.57 -24.59 5.01
N ASN A 65 5.02 -23.45 5.45
CA ASN A 65 5.28 -22.83 6.75
C ASN A 65 3.96 -22.45 7.46
N PRO A 66 3.07 -23.41 7.75
CA PRO A 66 1.74 -23.14 8.32
C PRO A 66 1.81 -22.39 9.66
N GLU A 67 2.86 -22.59 10.46
CA GLU A 67 3.07 -21.91 11.74
C GLU A 67 3.24 -20.39 11.64
N ALA A 68 3.55 -19.87 10.45
CA ALA A 68 3.75 -18.43 10.23
C ALA A 68 2.44 -17.62 10.25
N SER A 69 1.28 -18.27 10.17
CA SER A 69 -0.03 -17.61 10.16
C SER A 69 -0.86 -17.98 11.40
N ILE A 70 -1.40 -16.98 12.10
CA ILE A 70 -2.32 -17.19 13.22
C ILE A 70 -3.66 -17.81 12.81
N CYS A 71 -3.92 -17.93 11.50
CA CYS A 71 -5.13 -18.51 10.94
C CYS A 71 -5.00 -20.01 10.64
N THR A 72 -3.89 -20.66 11.04
CA THR A 72 -3.68 -22.11 10.92
C THR A 72 -3.73 -22.79 12.29
N LEU A 73 -3.88 -24.11 12.31
CA LEU A 73 -3.86 -24.89 13.56
C LEU A 73 -2.50 -24.79 14.26
N GLU A 74 -1.43 -24.72 13.49
CA GLU A 74 -0.05 -24.63 13.96
C GLU A 74 0.24 -23.25 14.56
N GLY A 75 -0.24 -22.16 13.95
CA GLY A 75 0.06 -20.79 14.37
C GLY A 75 -0.94 -20.16 15.36
N VAL A 76 -2.14 -20.74 15.54
CA VAL A 76 -3.21 -20.17 16.39
C VAL A 76 -2.80 -19.90 17.83
N HIS A 77 -1.79 -20.60 18.36
CA HIS A 77 -1.28 -20.38 19.71
C HIS A 77 -0.76 -18.94 19.93
N ASN A 78 -0.33 -18.25 18.86
CA ASN A 78 0.10 -16.85 18.92
C ASN A 78 -1.05 -15.84 18.76
N PHE A 79 -2.27 -16.29 18.47
CA PHE A 79 -3.42 -15.41 18.20
C PHE A 79 -3.63 -14.37 19.29
N LYS A 80 -3.65 -14.79 20.57
CA LYS A 80 -3.89 -13.87 21.69
C LYS A 80 -2.79 -12.81 21.79
N ALA A 81 -1.54 -13.17 21.55
CA ALA A 81 -0.43 -12.22 21.58
C ALA A 81 -0.56 -11.20 20.44
N MET A 82 -0.83 -11.66 19.21
CA MET A 82 -0.98 -10.80 18.04
C MET A 82 -2.22 -9.91 18.11
N ALA A 83 -3.37 -10.44 18.52
CA ALA A 83 -4.63 -9.69 18.60
C ALA A 83 -4.61 -8.58 19.66
N ASN A 84 -3.80 -8.73 20.73
CA ASN A 84 -3.65 -7.71 21.76
C ASN A 84 -2.47 -6.76 21.52
N PHE A 85 -1.64 -7.05 20.53
CA PHE A 85 -0.49 -6.22 20.19
C PHE A 85 -0.96 -4.89 19.59
N GLN A 86 -0.53 -3.78 20.20
CA GLN A 86 -0.98 -2.43 19.82
C GLN A 86 0.17 -1.40 19.87
N ASP A 87 1.41 -1.86 20.03
CA ASP A 87 2.56 -0.95 20.06
C ASP A 87 2.80 -0.36 18.67
N TYR A 88 2.82 0.97 18.58
CA TYR A 88 3.01 1.69 17.33
C TYR A 88 4.41 1.48 16.72
N HIS A 89 5.39 1.02 17.49
CA HIS A 89 6.70 0.65 16.93
C HIS A 89 6.58 -0.59 16.04
N GLY A 90 5.53 -1.39 16.16
CA GLY A 90 5.40 -2.67 15.46
C GLY A 90 6.24 -3.77 16.10
N LEU A 91 5.97 -5.01 15.69
CA LEU A 91 6.67 -6.19 16.20
C LEU A 91 8.18 -6.08 15.95
N SER A 92 8.98 -6.38 16.97
CA SER A 92 10.44 -6.25 16.89
C SER A 92 11.03 -7.15 15.82
N GLU A 93 10.52 -8.38 15.71
CA GLU A 93 10.89 -9.41 14.76
C GLU A 93 10.59 -8.95 13.33
N PHE A 94 9.44 -8.28 13.16
CA PHE A 94 9.03 -7.73 11.88
C PHE A 94 9.96 -6.60 11.43
N ARG A 95 10.25 -5.62 12.29
CA ARG A 95 11.19 -4.52 11.95
C ARG A 95 12.59 -5.06 11.62
N ASN A 96 13.08 -6.04 12.38
CA ASN A 96 14.34 -6.71 12.10
C ASN A 96 14.34 -7.43 10.73
N ALA A 97 13.24 -8.08 10.38
CA ALA A 97 13.10 -8.74 9.08
C ALA A 97 13.09 -7.72 7.92
N VAL A 98 12.36 -6.61 8.07
CA VAL A 98 12.34 -5.50 7.08
C VAL A 98 13.73 -4.90 6.90
N ALA A 99 14.45 -4.58 7.99
CA ALA A 99 15.81 -4.06 7.93
C ALA A 99 16.75 -4.97 7.13
N LYS A 100 16.70 -6.29 7.40
CA LYS A 100 17.49 -7.30 6.68
C LYS A 100 17.08 -7.41 5.22
N PHE A 101 15.78 -7.37 4.92
CA PHE A 101 15.27 -7.43 3.55
C PHE A 101 15.72 -6.21 2.73
N MET A 102 15.58 -5.00 3.27
CA MET A 102 16.06 -3.77 2.64
C MET A 102 17.58 -3.81 2.36
N SER A 103 18.36 -4.31 3.32
CA SER A 103 19.81 -4.51 3.14
C SER A 103 20.10 -5.47 1.98
N ARG A 104 19.41 -6.62 1.93
CA ARG A 104 19.56 -7.62 0.85
C ARG A 104 19.23 -7.04 -0.52
N THR A 105 18.15 -6.28 -0.65
CA THR A 105 17.76 -5.61 -1.91
C THR A 105 18.80 -4.58 -2.37
N ARG A 106 19.64 -4.07 -1.47
CA ARG A 106 20.81 -3.22 -1.79
C ARG A 106 22.11 -4.00 -1.94
N GLY A 107 22.05 -5.31 -2.11
CA GLY A 107 23.22 -6.19 -2.24
C GLY A 107 24.07 -6.24 -0.97
N ASN A 108 23.45 -6.06 0.21
CA ASN A 108 24.10 -6.00 1.53
C ASN A 108 25.22 -4.93 1.64
N ARG A 109 25.18 -3.89 0.81
CA ARG A 109 26.17 -2.80 0.84
C ARG A 109 25.92 -1.77 1.95
N VAL A 110 24.71 -1.78 2.50
CA VAL A 110 24.26 -0.89 3.57
C VAL A 110 23.42 -1.68 4.57
N THR A 111 23.42 -1.25 5.82
CA THR A 111 22.58 -1.78 6.88
C THR A 111 21.56 -0.73 7.32
N PHE A 112 20.44 -1.20 7.86
CA PHE A 112 19.38 -0.36 8.38
C PHE A 112 19.20 -0.69 9.86
N ASP A 113 19.13 0.35 10.70
CA ASP A 113 18.82 0.21 12.11
C ASP A 113 17.31 -0.08 12.27
N PRO A 114 16.91 -1.25 12.81
CA PRO A 114 15.51 -1.61 12.95
C PRO A 114 14.74 -0.67 13.89
N ASP A 115 15.40 0.06 14.79
CA ASP A 115 14.74 1.03 15.67
C ASP A 115 14.40 2.35 14.96
N ARG A 116 14.86 2.51 13.71
CA ARG A 116 14.52 3.64 12.83
C ARG A 116 13.51 3.27 11.74
N ILE A 117 12.94 2.06 11.78
CA ILE A 117 11.89 1.60 10.88
C ILE A 117 10.54 1.87 11.53
N VAL A 118 9.71 2.70 10.88
CA VAL A 118 8.35 3.03 11.32
C VAL A 118 7.34 2.52 10.30
N MET A 119 6.26 1.93 10.79
CA MET A 119 5.19 1.38 9.95
C MET A 119 4.14 2.44 9.62
N SER A 120 3.49 2.26 8.47
CA SER A 120 2.44 3.14 7.97
C SER A 120 1.45 2.34 7.11
N GLY A 121 0.35 2.97 6.70
CA GLY A 121 -0.63 2.42 5.77
C GLY A 121 -0.09 2.32 4.34
N GLY A 122 0.95 1.50 4.14
CA GLY A 122 1.67 1.37 2.87
C GLY A 122 2.45 2.62 2.47
N ALA A 123 2.95 2.64 1.24
CA ALA A 123 3.73 3.76 0.71
C ALA A 123 2.91 5.07 0.65
N THR A 124 1.60 5.00 0.41
CA THR A 124 0.68 6.15 0.42
C THR A 124 0.67 6.84 1.78
N GLY A 125 0.42 6.09 2.87
CA GLY A 125 0.45 6.64 4.22
C GLY A 125 1.85 7.10 4.64
N ALA A 126 2.91 6.39 4.23
CA ALA A 126 4.29 6.80 4.49
C ALA A 126 4.60 8.17 3.87
N HIS A 127 4.18 8.38 2.61
CA HIS A 127 4.39 9.62 1.90
C HIS A 127 3.64 10.77 2.57
N GLU A 128 2.36 10.60 2.88
CA GLU A 128 1.53 11.62 3.54
C GLU A 128 2.10 12.02 4.92
N VAL A 129 2.44 11.04 5.77
CA VAL A 129 3.05 11.31 7.08
C VAL A 129 4.40 12.03 6.94
N THR A 130 5.21 11.64 5.94
CA THR A 130 6.49 12.32 5.67
C THR A 130 6.27 13.78 5.28
N ALA A 131 5.26 14.08 4.46
CA ALA A 131 4.91 15.45 4.12
C ALA A 131 4.49 16.25 5.36
N PHE A 132 3.62 15.68 6.21
CA PHE A 132 3.23 16.31 7.48
C PHE A 132 4.39 16.57 8.45
N CYS A 133 5.43 15.73 8.43
CA CYS A 133 6.58 15.91 9.30
C CYS A 133 7.58 16.96 8.80
N LEU A 134 7.58 17.27 7.50
CA LEU A 134 8.65 18.06 6.88
C LEU A 134 8.20 19.43 6.37
N ALA A 135 6.90 19.70 6.28
CA ALA A 135 6.35 20.91 5.69
C ALA A 135 5.06 21.34 6.38
N ASP A 136 4.85 22.66 6.48
CA ASP A 136 3.61 23.27 6.94
C ASP A 136 2.66 23.59 5.76
N PRO A 137 1.35 23.80 6.02
CA PRO A 137 0.44 24.27 4.98
C PRO A 137 0.91 25.58 4.33
N GLY A 138 1.23 25.53 3.04
CA GLY A 138 1.76 26.66 2.27
C GLY A 138 3.19 26.47 1.78
N ASP A 139 3.93 25.52 2.34
CA ASP A 139 5.23 25.09 1.84
C ASP A 139 5.10 24.23 0.56
N ALA A 140 6.22 23.93 -0.07
CA ALA A 140 6.28 23.16 -1.32
C ALA A 140 7.43 22.14 -1.36
N PHE A 141 7.21 21.05 -2.10
CA PHE A 141 8.23 20.05 -2.44
C PHE A 141 8.61 20.13 -3.91
N LEU A 142 9.87 19.80 -4.23
CA LEU A 142 10.32 19.61 -5.61
C LEU A 142 10.13 18.15 -6.03
N VAL A 143 9.46 17.91 -7.16
CA VAL A 143 9.22 16.57 -7.70
C VAL A 143 9.67 16.53 -9.17
N PRO A 144 10.64 15.68 -9.55
CA PRO A 144 11.07 15.54 -10.95
C PRO A 144 9.96 15.00 -11.84
N THR A 145 9.86 15.47 -13.08
CA THR A 145 8.86 15.02 -14.05
C THR A 145 9.45 14.04 -15.08
N PRO A 146 8.73 12.97 -15.49
CA PRO A 146 7.42 12.53 -15.00
C PRO A 146 7.52 11.82 -13.64
N TYR A 147 6.44 11.87 -12.85
CA TYR A 147 6.33 11.24 -11.54
C TYR A 147 5.02 10.45 -11.38
N TYR A 148 4.91 9.70 -10.29
CA TYR A 148 3.70 8.98 -9.92
C TYR A 148 2.55 9.94 -9.62
N ALA A 149 1.37 9.73 -10.21
CA ALA A 149 0.29 10.71 -10.19
C ALA A 149 -0.50 10.82 -8.86
N GLY A 150 -0.36 9.85 -7.94
CA GLY A 150 -1.07 9.82 -6.66
C GLY A 150 -0.29 10.38 -5.49
#